data_AF-A0A8T6PHE6-F1
#
_entry.id   AF-A0A8T6PHE6-F1
#
_cell.length_a   1.000
_cell.length_b   1.000
_cell.length_c   1.000
_cell.angle_alpha   90.00
_cell.angle_beta   90.00
_cell.angle_gamma   90.00
#
_symmetry.space_group_name_H-M   'P 1'
#
loop_
_entity.id
_entity.type
_entity.pdbx_description
1 polymer ?
#
loop_
_entity_poly.entity_id
_entity_poly.type
_entity_poly.pdbx_seq_one_letter_code
_entity_poly.pdbx_strand_id
1 'polypeptide(L)'
;MPSERQSDPQHETRWNPFENVSENQAQVVAVVVLLTVVVLIIGGLYLAQATTNITTVRDIEQLKQERGRLQRGNEQLKAQIAELQSIDNLMTRAATLGFQPAGPEDMQYLIVDGYEYRKPTVVPTQVRMTPTPQTYDEDFAGWLKEQFDSLRNQFEDWAD
;
A
#
# COMPACT_ATOMS: atom_id res chain seq x y z
N MET A 1 54.35 -41.08 74.43
CA MET A 1 53.15 -40.32 74.85
C MET A 1 53.62 -39.03 75.51
N PRO A 2 53.07 -37.83 75.26
CA PRO A 2 52.12 -37.32 74.23
C PRO A 2 52.83 -36.32 73.27
N SER A 3 52.45 -35.99 72.02
CA SER A 3 51.23 -35.52 71.34
C SER A 3 50.82 -34.07 71.66
N GLU A 4 51.30 -33.11 70.85
CA GLU A 4 50.64 -31.81 70.69
C GLU A 4 50.40 -31.54 69.20
N ARG A 5 49.12 -31.37 68.89
CA ARG A 5 48.56 -31.24 67.55
C ARG A 5 48.75 -29.80 67.10
N GLN A 6 49.38 -29.64 65.95
CA GLN A 6 49.40 -28.38 65.22
C GLN A 6 48.03 -28.13 64.62
N SER A 7 47.45 -26.98 64.95
CA SER A 7 46.20 -26.45 64.43
C SER A 7 46.33 -26.16 62.93
N ASP A 8 45.51 -26.85 62.14
CA ASP A 8 45.35 -26.65 60.71
C ASP A 8 44.36 -25.49 60.47
N PRO A 9 44.74 -24.38 59.81
CA PRO A 9 43.80 -23.32 59.48
C PRO A 9 42.88 -23.80 58.35
N GLN A 10 41.59 -23.92 58.67
CA GLN A 10 40.56 -24.24 57.69
C GLN A 10 40.55 -23.19 56.57
N HIS A 11 40.96 -23.62 55.38
CA HIS A 11 40.68 -22.91 54.14
C HIS A 11 39.19 -23.07 53.85
N GLU A 12 38.39 -22.07 54.23
CA GLU A 12 37.03 -21.89 53.74
C GLU A 12 37.06 -21.62 52.23
N THR A 13 37.07 -22.68 51.42
CA THR A 13 36.84 -22.57 49.99
C THR A 13 35.36 -22.30 49.78
N ARG A 14 34.97 -21.03 49.82
CA ARG A 14 33.61 -20.58 49.53
C ARG A 14 33.33 -20.91 48.06
N TRP A 15 32.60 -22.00 47.82
CA TRP A 15 32.25 -22.46 46.48
C TRP A 15 31.48 -21.36 45.74
N ASN A 16 32.14 -20.74 44.76
CA ASN A 16 31.53 -19.79 43.83
C ASN A 16 31.30 -20.54 42.50
N PRO A 17 30.05 -20.94 42.17
CA PRO A 17 29.75 -21.76 41.00
C PRO A 17 30.00 -21.10 39.64
N PHE A 18 30.41 -19.83 39.60
CA PHE A 18 30.53 -19.05 38.37
C PHE A 18 31.98 -18.75 37.96
N GLU A 19 32.97 -19.25 38.71
CA GLU A 19 34.38 -18.92 38.49
C GLU A 19 35.02 -19.63 37.27
N ASN A 20 34.32 -20.61 36.69
CA ASN A 20 34.85 -21.46 35.61
C ASN A 20 34.12 -21.31 34.27
N VAL A 21 33.28 -20.28 34.08
CA VAL A 21 32.79 -19.94 32.74
C VAL A 21 33.93 -19.23 32.02
N SER A 22 34.74 -20.00 31.28
CA SER A 22 35.74 -19.42 30.37
C SER A 22 35.03 -18.38 29.49
N GLU A 23 35.57 -17.17 29.38
CA GLU A 23 34.97 -16.03 28.65
C GLU A 23 34.43 -16.45 27.26
N ASN A 24 35.12 -17.39 26.61
CA ASN A 24 34.73 -18.02 25.34
C ASN A 24 33.35 -18.71 25.36
N GLN A 25 32.94 -19.33 26.48
CA GLN A 25 31.64 -20.01 26.60
C GLN A 25 30.49 -19.01 26.78
N ALA A 26 30.70 -17.95 27.56
CA ALA A 26 29.73 -16.87 27.68
C ALA A 26 29.52 -16.17 26.33
N GLN A 27 30.61 -15.96 25.57
CA GLN A 27 30.58 -15.34 24.26
C GLN A 27 29.85 -16.20 23.21
N VAL A 28 30.10 -17.51 23.18
CA VAL A 28 29.40 -18.43 22.26
C VAL A 28 27.90 -18.49 22.57
N VAL A 29 27.52 -18.54 23.86
CA VAL A 29 26.11 -18.52 24.26
C VAL A 29 25.45 -17.21 23.85
N ALA A 30 26.11 -16.07 24.02
CA ALA A 30 25.58 -14.77 23.61
C ALA A 30 25.32 -14.69 22.09
N VAL A 31 26.25 -15.19 21.26
CA VAL A 31 26.10 -15.22 19.80
C VAL A 31 24.92 -16.10 19.37
N VAL A 32 24.77 -17.27 19.98
CA VAL A 32 23.67 -18.19 19.66
C VAL A 32 22.31 -17.60 20.02
N VAL A 33 22.20 -16.96 21.19
CA VAL A 33 20.97 -16.28 21.62
C VAL A 33 20.64 -15.13 20.67
N LEU A 34 21.62 -14.33 20.27
CA LEU A 34 21.43 -13.21 19.34
C LEU A 34 20.95 -13.67 17.96
N LEU A 35 21.58 -14.68 17.38
CA LEU A 35 21.14 -15.27 16.11
C LEU A 35 19.72 -15.81 16.20
N THR A 36 19.37 -16.42 17.33
CA THR A 36 18.01 -16.91 17.58
C THR A 36 17.01 -15.77 17.59
N VAL A 37 17.32 -14.65 18.25
CA VAL A 37 16.46 -13.45 18.28
C VAL A 37 16.29 -12.86 16.87
N VAL A 38 17.35 -12.76 16.07
CA VAL A 38 17.27 -12.27 14.68
C VAL A 38 16.37 -13.16 13.83
N VAL A 39 16.51 -14.49 13.93
CA VAL A 39 15.65 -15.44 13.21
C VAL A 39 14.19 -15.31 13.64
N LEU A 40 13.92 -15.11 14.92
CA LEU A 40 12.57 -14.89 15.43
C LEU A 40 11.98 -13.57 14.93
N ILE A 41 12.78 -12.51 14.83
CA ILE A 41 12.35 -11.22 14.27
C ILE A 41 12.03 -11.38 12.77
N ILE A 42 12.92 -12.00 12.00
CA ILE A 42 12.69 -12.26 10.55
C ILE A 42 11.45 -13.13 10.35
N GLY A 43 11.32 -14.22 11.13
CA GLY A 43 10.16 -15.10 11.08
C GLY A 43 8.86 -14.38 11.46
N GLY A 44 8.91 -13.55 12.50
CA GLY A 44 7.79 -12.71 12.93
C GLY A 44 7.38 -11.67 11.88
N LEU A 45 8.35 -11.03 11.22
CA LEU A 45 8.10 -10.11 10.11
C LEU A 45 7.52 -10.83 8.89
N TYR A 46 8.02 -12.01 8.56
CA TYR A 46 7.50 -12.84 7.47
C TYR A 46 6.04 -13.27 7.74
N LEU A 47 5.73 -13.60 8.99
CA LEU A 47 4.35 -13.90 9.43
C LEU A 47 3.46 -12.65 9.47
N ALA A 48 4.01 -11.50 9.87
CA ALA A 48 3.29 -10.22 9.87
C ALA A 48 2.96 -9.76 8.45
N GLN A 49 3.88 -9.92 7.48
CA GLN A 49 3.60 -9.65 6.06
C GLN A 49 2.46 -10.53 5.52
N ALA A 50 2.31 -11.76 6.00
CA ALA A 50 1.19 -12.61 5.62
C ALA A 50 -0.18 -12.07 6.11
N THR A 51 -0.19 -11.16 7.08
CA THR A 51 -1.41 -10.73 7.79
C THR A 51 -1.87 -9.31 7.43
N THR A 52 -1.02 -8.46 6.85
CA THR A 52 -1.38 -7.06 6.52
C THR A 52 -2.40 -6.91 5.38
N ASN A 53 -2.75 -7.98 4.66
CA ASN A 53 -3.59 -7.91 3.45
C ASN A 53 -4.95 -8.64 3.54
N ILE A 54 -5.57 -8.78 4.72
CA ILE A 54 -6.81 -9.60 4.83
C ILE A 54 -8.08 -8.78 5.11
N THR A 55 -7.99 -7.57 5.66
CA THR A 55 -9.18 -6.75 5.97
C THR A 55 -9.61 -5.83 4.82
N THR A 56 -8.71 -5.41 3.94
CA THR A 56 -9.01 -4.43 2.88
C THR A 56 -9.62 -5.05 1.62
N VAL A 57 -9.51 -6.36 1.41
CA VAL A 57 -9.97 -7.04 0.19
C VAL A 57 -11.50 -6.98 0.04
N ARG A 58 -12.23 -7.13 1.15
CA ARG A 58 -13.71 -7.07 1.14
C ARG A 58 -14.22 -5.68 0.77
N ASP A 59 -13.63 -4.65 1.34
CA ASP A 59 -14.03 -3.26 1.07
C ASP A 59 -13.71 -2.87 -0.38
N ILE A 60 -12.55 -3.31 -0.89
CA ILE A 60 -12.19 -3.13 -2.31
C ILE A 60 -13.19 -3.84 -3.22
N GLU A 61 -13.59 -5.06 -2.89
CA GLU A 61 -14.55 -5.83 -3.69
C GLU A 61 -15.94 -5.19 -3.67
N GLN A 62 -16.39 -4.70 -2.51
CA GLN A 62 -17.64 -3.93 -2.39
C GLN A 62 -17.59 -2.65 -3.23
N LEU A 63 -16.51 -1.87 -3.16
CA LEU A 63 -16.33 -0.65 -3.95
C LEU A 63 -16.25 -0.94 -5.46
N LYS A 64 -15.64 -2.05 -5.87
CA LYS A 64 -15.64 -2.51 -7.27
C LYS A 64 -17.03 -2.87 -7.75
N GLN A 65 -17.80 -3.61 -6.95
CA GLN A 65 -19.18 -3.96 -7.26
C GLN A 65 -20.07 -2.72 -7.36
N GLU A 66 -19.92 -1.77 -6.43
CA GLU A 66 -20.65 -0.51 -6.45
C GLU A 66 -20.32 0.33 -7.68
N ARG A 67 -19.04 0.48 -8.03
CA ARG A 67 -18.61 1.13 -9.27
C ARG A 67 -19.27 0.47 -10.49
N GLY A 68 -19.23 -0.86 -10.56
CA GLY A 68 -19.83 -1.61 -11.67
C GLY A 68 -21.35 -1.44 -11.77
N ARG A 69 -22.05 -1.27 -10.64
CA ARG A 69 -23.48 -0.95 -10.62
C ARG A 69 -23.75 0.46 -11.14
N LEU A 70 -22.99 1.45 -10.67
CA LEU A 70 -23.14 2.85 -11.09
C LEU A 70 -22.81 3.06 -12.56
N GLN A 71 -21.78 2.38 -13.08
CA GLN A 71 -21.38 2.49 -14.48
C GLN A 71 -22.48 1.94 -15.42
N ARG A 72 -23.04 0.77 -15.11
CA ARG A 72 -24.18 0.20 -15.85
C ARG A 72 -25.40 1.13 -15.81
N GLY A 73 -25.70 1.72 -14.66
CA GLY A 73 -26.78 2.70 -14.54
C GLY A 73 -26.56 3.94 -15.41
N ASN A 74 -25.33 4.46 -15.46
CA ASN A 74 -24.97 5.59 -16.32
C ASN A 74 -25.13 5.26 -17.82
N GLU A 75 -24.70 4.07 -18.24
CA GLU A 75 -24.84 3.60 -19.63
C GLU A 75 -26.32 3.46 -20.02
N GLN A 76 -27.15 2.90 -19.13
CA GLN A 76 -28.59 2.81 -19.35
C GLN A 76 -29.25 4.20 -19.43
N LEU A 77 -28.84 5.15 -18.59
CA LEU A 77 -29.38 6.50 -18.61
C LEU A 77 -28.99 7.25 -19.89
N LYS A 78 -27.74 7.09 -20.34
CA LYS A 78 -27.27 7.63 -21.62
C LYS A 78 -28.06 7.06 -22.80
N ALA A 79 -28.33 5.76 -22.79
CA ALA A 79 -29.15 5.13 -23.84
C ALA A 79 -30.58 5.71 -23.86
N GLN A 80 -31.21 5.88 -22.69
CA GLN A 80 -32.53 6.52 -22.60
C GLN A 80 -32.52 7.96 -23.08
N ILE A 81 -31.52 8.77 -22.69
CA ILE A 81 -31.40 10.15 -23.18
C ILE A 81 -31.28 10.17 -24.71
N ALA A 82 -30.46 9.30 -25.29
CA ALA A 82 -30.30 9.18 -26.73
C ALA A 82 -31.60 8.75 -27.42
N GLU A 83 -32.36 7.84 -26.81
CA GLU A 83 -33.68 7.42 -27.30
C GLU A 83 -34.68 8.58 -27.28
N LEU A 84 -34.78 9.32 -26.17
CA LEU A 84 -35.68 10.48 -26.05
C LEU A 84 -35.27 11.61 -27.00
N GLN A 85 -33.97 11.81 -27.22
CA GLN A 85 -33.42 12.80 -28.16
C GLN A 85 -33.31 12.28 -29.59
N SER A 86 -33.77 11.05 -29.86
CA SER A 86 -33.67 10.47 -31.19
C SER A 86 -34.41 11.34 -32.20
N ILE A 87 -33.81 11.45 -33.39
CA ILE A 87 -34.35 12.24 -34.49
C ILE A 87 -35.78 11.78 -34.82
N ASP A 88 -36.07 10.47 -34.71
CA ASP A 88 -37.40 9.92 -34.95
C ASP A 88 -38.45 10.45 -33.96
N ASN A 89 -38.11 10.53 -32.66
CA ASN A 89 -39.00 11.10 -31.64
C ASN A 89 -39.21 12.60 -31.86
N LEU A 90 -38.15 13.33 -32.23
CA LEU A 90 -38.24 14.75 -32.56
C LEU A 90 -39.09 14.99 -33.81
N MET A 91 -38.92 14.19 -34.87
CA MET A 91 -39.69 14.28 -36.10
C MET A 91 -41.16 13.93 -35.89
N THR A 92 -41.43 12.87 -35.13
CA THR A 92 -42.80 12.49 -34.75
C THR A 92 -43.49 13.63 -34.02
N ARG A 93 -42.80 14.23 -33.04
CA ARG A 93 -43.37 15.35 -32.29
C ARG A 93 -43.54 16.62 -33.13
N ALA A 94 -42.58 16.93 -34.00
CA ALA A 94 -42.68 18.04 -34.95
C ALA A 94 -43.91 17.86 -35.88
N ALA A 95 -44.13 16.64 -36.38
CA ALA A 95 -45.30 16.33 -37.20
C ALA A 95 -46.62 16.51 -36.42
N THR A 96 -46.69 16.06 -35.15
CA THR A 96 -47.90 16.29 -34.31
C THR A 96 -48.18 17.76 -34.04
N LEU A 97 -47.15 18.62 -34.09
CA LEU A 97 -47.27 20.07 -33.92
C LEU A 97 -47.54 20.80 -35.24
N GLY A 98 -47.69 20.07 -36.36
CA GLY A 98 -47.98 20.64 -37.67
C GLY A 98 -46.76 21.15 -38.44
N PHE A 99 -45.54 20.88 -37.96
CA PHE A 99 -44.34 21.19 -38.73
C PHE A 99 -44.24 20.25 -39.95
N GLN A 100 -43.76 20.79 -41.06
CA GLN A 100 -43.48 20.05 -42.29
C GLN A 100 -42.00 20.21 -42.67
N PRO A 101 -41.43 19.24 -43.41
CA PRO A 101 -40.08 19.39 -43.95
C PRO A 101 -40.00 20.62 -44.85
N ALA A 102 -39.02 21.50 -44.61
CA ALA A 102 -38.81 22.69 -45.42
C ALA A 102 -38.25 22.32 -46.80
N GLY A 103 -38.88 22.83 -47.87
CA GLY A 103 -38.39 22.71 -49.23
C GLY A 103 -37.26 23.71 -49.56
N PRO A 104 -36.58 23.57 -50.71
CA PRO A 104 -35.61 24.55 -51.21
C PRO A 104 -36.16 25.99 -51.26
N GLU A 105 -37.44 26.12 -51.61
CA GLU A 105 -38.20 27.36 -51.67
C GLU A 105 -38.49 28.00 -50.30
N ASP A 106 -38.51 27.23 -49.22
CA ASP A 106 -38.79 27.71 -47.85
C ASP A 106 -37.51 28.17 -47.12
N MET A 107 -36.32 27.89 -47.68
CA MET A 107 -35.03 28.16 -47.06
C MET A 107 -34.49 29.53 -47.46
N GLN A 108 -34.43 30.45 -46.49
CA GLN A 108 -33.80 31.76 -46.67
C GLN A 108 -32.47 31.82 -45.91
N TYR A 109 -31.38 32.06 -46.65
CA TYR A 109 -30.04 32.12 -46.07
C TYR A 109 -29.74 33.55 -45.61
N LEU A 110 -29.52 33.71 -44.30
CA LEU A 110 -29.08 34.97 -43.70
C LEU A 110 -27.58 34.92 -43.43
N ILE A 111 -26.82 35.85 -44.01
CA ILE A 111 -25.41 36.06 -43.65
C ILE A 111 -25.40 36.90 -42.38
N VAL A 112 -24.89 36.33 -41.30
CA VAL A 112 -24.72 37.03 -40.02
C VAL A 112 -23.29 37.56 -39.97
N ASP A 113 -23.13 38.88 -40.03
CA ASP A 113 -21.82 39.53 -39.92
C ASP A 113 -21.16 39.20 -38.59
N GLY A 114 -19.89 38.77 -38.65
CA GLY A 114 -19.12 38.35 -37.47
C GLY A 114 -19.49 36.96 -36.92
N TYR A 115 -20.24 36.13 -37.66
CA TYR A 115 -20.50 34.75 -37.25
C TYR A 115 -19.21 33.91 -37.30
N GLU A 116 -18.63 33.65 -36.13
CA GLU A 116 -17.57 32.67 -35.98
C GLU A 116 -18.18 31.32 -35.60
N TYR A 117 -18.03 30.33 -36.49
CA TYR A 117 -18.39 28.95 -36.19
C TYR A 117 -17.52 28.46 -35.03
N ARG A 118 -18.11 28.36 -33.82
CA ARG A 118 -17.48 27.67 -32.69
C ARG A 118 -17.43 26.20 -33.02
N LYS A 119 -16.29 25.76 -33.57
CA LYS A 119 -15.96 24.33 -33.66
C LYS A 119 -16.19 23.73 -32.27
N PRO A 120 -16.99 22.66 -32.14
CA PRO A 120 -17.15 22.00 -30.86
C PRO A 120 -15.74 21.62 -30.38
N THR A 121 -15.33 22.20 -29.25
CA THR A 121 -14.10 21.81 -28.59
C THR A 121 -14.24 20.33 -28.27
N VAL A 122 -13.48 19.50 -28.98
CA VAL A 122 -13.37 18.08 -28.66
C VAL A 122 -12.76 18.04 -27.28
N VAL A 123 -13.59 17.91 -26.25
CA VAL A 123 -13.10 17.78 -24.88
C VAL A 123 -12.36 16.46 -24.87
N PRO A 124 -11.03 16.43 -24.66
CA PRO A 124 -10.33 15.17 -24.55
C PRO A 124 -10.99 14.41 -23.41
N THR A 125 -11.39 13.16 -23.64
CA THR A 125 -11.75 12.24 -22.56
C THR A 125 -10.68 12.36 -21.51
N GLN A 126 -11.01 12.90 -20.33
CA GLN A 126 -10.04 13.03 -19.25
C GLN A 126 -9.56 11.61 -18.93
N VAL A 127 -8.32 11.32 -19.32
CA VAL A 127 -7.63 10.11 -18.90
C VAL A 127 -7.51 10.27 -17.40
N ARG A 128 -8.39 9.58 -16.67
CA ARG A 128 -8.31 9.52 -15.21
C ARG A 128 -6.92 9.02 -14.89
N MET A 129 -6.06 9.90 -14.38
CA MET A 129 -4.75 9.51 -13.91
C MET A 129 -4.99 8.42 -12.87
N THR A 130 -4.55 7.20 -13.18
CA THR A 130 -4.41 6.15 -12.18
C THR A 130 -3.54 6.77 -11.09
N PRO A 131 -3.94 6.75 -9.80
CA PRO A 131 -3.05 7.21 -8.74
C PRO A 131 -1.72 6.49 -8.94
N THR A 132 -0.65 7.26 -9.08
CA THR A 132 0.71 6.75 -9.16
C THR A 132 0.87 5.78 -7.99
N PRO A 133 1.30 4.53 -8.22
CA PRO A 133 1.64 3.65 -7.13
C PRO A 133 2.61 4.42 -6.24
N GLN A 134 2.23 4.64 -4.97
CA GLN A 134 3.13 5.21 -3.98
C GLN A 134 4.34 4.27 -3.95
N THR A 135 5.43 4.71 -4.56
CA THR A 135 6.69 3.97 -4.50
C THR A 135 7.25 4.31 -3.14
N TYR A 136 7.12 3.37 -2.22
CA TYR A 136 7.74 3.48 -0.90
C TYR A 136 9.25 3.38 -1.13
N ASP A 137 9.93 4.52 -1.13
CA ASP A 137 11.39 4.64 -1.24
C ASP A 137 12.10 4.40 0.11
N GLU A 138 11.37 3.97 1.15
CA GLU A 138 11.97 3.47 2.39
C GLU A 138 12.61 2.10 2.12
N ASP A 139 13.86 2.14 1.65
CA ASP A 139 14.64 0.95 1.33
C ASP A 139 14.99 0.19 2.62
N PHE A 140 14.56 -1.07 2.68
CA PHE A 140 14.91 -2.05 3.71
C PHE A 140 16.41 -2.09 3.98
N ALA A 141 17.24 -1.87 2.96
CA ALA A 141 18.69 -1.85 3.10
C ALA A 141 19.18 -0.69 4.01
N GLY A 142 18.47 0.44 4.01
CA GLY A 142 18.79 1.59 4.87
C GLY A 142 18.56 1.27 6.35
N TRP A 143 17.38 0.76 6.67
CA TRP A 143 17.07 0.28 8.03
C TRP A 143 18.00 -0.85 8.47
N LEU A 144 18.30 -1.82 7.57
CA LEU A 144 19.19 -2.94 7.88
C LEU A 144 20.60 -2.45 8.22
N LYS A 145 21.08 -1.42 7.51
CA LYS A 145 22.37 -0.80 7.77
C LYS A 145 22.39 -0.12 9.15
N GLU A 146 21.33 0.63 9.50
CA GLU A 146 21.21 1.23 10.83
C GLU A 146 21.16 0.17 11.95
N GLN A 147 20.46 -0.95 11.74
CA GLN A 147 20.43 -2.05 12.71
C GLN A 147 21.80 -2.74 12.85
N PHE A 148 22.52 -2.93 11.74
CA PHE A 148 23.85 -3.53 11.77
C PHE A 148 24.88 -2.63 12.45
N ASP A 149 24.81 -1.32 12.20
CA ASP A 149 25.69 -0.35 12.85
C ASP A 149 25.41 -0.27 14.37
N SER A 150 24.13 -0.32 14.79
CA SER A 150 23.77 -0.43 16.22
C SER A 150 24.32 -1.69 16.89
N LEU A 151 24.30 -2.83 16.19
CA LEU A 151 24.86 -4.10 16.68
C LEU A 151 26.39 -4.06 16.79
N ARG A 152 27.07 -3.45 15.82
CA ARG A 152 28.53 -3.29 15.85
C ARG A 152 28.95 -2.45 17.05
N ASN A 153 28.28 -1.33 17.27
CA ASN A 153 28.60 -0.42 18.38
C ASN A 153 28.42 -1.10 19.73
N GLN A 154 27.36 -1.92 19.90
CA GLN A 154 27.15 -2.70 21.11
C GLN A 154 28.24 -3.77 21.35
N PHE A 155 28.88 -4.29 20.30
CA PHE A 155 29.99 -5.23 20.41
C PHE A 155 31.30 -4.56 20.78
N GLU A 156 31.54 -3.35 20.26
CA GLU A 156 32.70 -2.53 20.62
C GLU A 156 32.60 -2.07 22.09
N ASP A 157 31.41 -1.67 22.55
CA ASP A 157 31.13 -1.33 23.95
C ASP A 157 31.33 -2.51 24.93
N TRP A 158 31.34 -3.76 24.44
CA TRP A 158 31.56 -4.97 25.23
C TRP A 158 33.01 -5.48 25.17
N ALA A 159 33.82 -4.92 24.26
CA ALA A 159 35.21 -5.31 24.02
C ALA A 159 36.22 -4.43 24.77
N ASP A 160 35.78 -3.30 25.33
CA ASP A 160 36.48 -2.46 26.31
C ASP A 160 36.08 -2.82 27.77
#